data_AF-A0A653ZKC4-F1
#
_entry.id   AF-A0A653ZKC4-F1
#
_cell.length_a   1.000
_cell.length_b   1.000
_cell.length_c   1.000
_cell.angle_alpha   90.00
_cell.angle_beta   90.00
_cell.angle_gamma   90.00
#
_symmetry.space_group_name_H-M   'P 1'
#
loop_
_entity.id
_entity.type
_entity.pdbx_description
1 polymer ?
#
loop_
_entity_poly.entity_id
_entity_poly.type
_entity_poly.pdbx_seq_one_letter_code
_entity_poly.pdbx_strand_id
1 'polypeptide(L)'
;MSEVSNADVDENKKGGFSRRRVVAGVAWSVPVILTTVAAPPASASPGPTPTPTPTATPASGSFTSGTQNMTSTVSASHDRIGMAVPALLSLKNLNGVTGDVTVVVTITPPLSTSPAISFSTVTVGTTALSVSRPQSNAAQFKATLPAGATTLDFAFSGYSYTGRKQDTGTYTVSTVITYVQNGTSTQMQSAPTSTIFLPKAG
;
A
#
# COMPACT_ATOMS: atom_id res chain seq x y z
N MET A 1 -58.35 19.80 -43.78
CA MET A 1 -58.26 18.64 -42.87
C MET A 1 -56.97 18.81 -42.10
N SER A 2 -56.91 19.10 -40.79
CA SER A 2 -57.94 19.19 -39.75
C SER A 2 -57.41 20.15 -38.67
N GLU A 3 -58.28 20.97 -38.10
CA GLU A 3 -58.10 21.55 -36.77
C GLU A 3 -58.07 20.45 -35.71
N VAL A 4 -57.22 20.58 -34.69
CA VAL A 4 -57.56 20.16 -33.32
C VAL A 4 -56.88 21.13 -32.34
N SER A 5 -57.72 21.84 -31.60
CA SER A 5 -57.43 22.65 -30.41
C SER A 5 -57.02 21.78 -29.22
N ASN A 6 -56.17 22.29 -28.32
CA ASN A 6 -56.15 21.92 -26.89
C ASN A 6 -55.47 23.07 -26.15
N ALA A 7 -56.23 23.97 -25.53
CA ALA A 7 -56.82 23.86 -24.20
C ALA A 7 -55.79 24.20 -23.10
N ASP A 8 -56.00 25.42 -22.62
CA ASP A 8 -55.57 26.07 -21.40
C ASP A 8 -55.61 25.15 -20.15
N VAL A 9 -54.53 25.15 -19.37
CA VAL A 9 -54.56 24.77 -17.94
C VAL A 9 -53.71 25.78 -17.18
N ASP A 10 -54.39 26.79 -16.65
CA ASP A 10 -53.99 27.63 -15.53
C ASP A 10 -53.76 26.79 -14.26
N GLU A 11 -52.58 26.90 -13.64
CA GLU A 11 -52.40 26.53 -12.23
C GLU A 11 -51.77 27.66 -11.39
N ASN A 12 -52.58 28.06 -10.43
CA ASN A 12 -52.42 29.07 -9.37
C ASN A 12 -51.15 28.96 -8.51
N LYS A 13 -50.56 30.14 -8.25
CA LYS A 13 -50.16 30.72 -6.94
C LYS A 13 -49.49 29.82 -5.88
N LYS A 14 -48.26 30.19 -5.47
CA LYS A 14 -47.96 30.83 -4.16
C LYS A 14 -46.45 30.92 -3.87
N GLY A 15 -46.03 32.06 -3.35
CA GLY A 15 -44.76 32.26 -2.65
C GLY A 15 -43.96 33.41 -3.26
N GLY A 16 -43.89 34.62 -2.72
CA GLY A 16 -44.12 35.06 -1.35
C GLY A 16 -42.88 35.83 -0.89
N PHE A 17 -42.95 37.16 -0.97
CA PHE A 17 -42.21 38.20 -0.24
C PHE A 17 -40.69 38.05 -0.05
N SER A 18 -39.88 38.88 -0.70
CA SER A 18 -39.60 40.30 -0.41
C SER A 18 -38.35 40.48 0.45
N ARG A 19 -37.30 40.95 -0.23
CA ARG A 19 -36.04 41.41 0.32
C ARG A 19 -36.27 42.76 0.99
N ARG A 20 -36.38 42.80 2.34
CA ARG A 20 -36.06 43.98 3.16
C ARG A 20 -36.11 43.63 4.66
N ARG A 21 -34.92 43.68 5.26
CA ARG A 21 -34.57 44.09 6.63
C ARG A 21 -35.76 44.55 7.49
N VAL A 22 -35.84 44.07 8.73
CA VAL A 22 -35.73 44.89 9.96
C VAL A 22 -35.25 44.00 11.11
N VAL A 23 -34.21 44.47 11.79
CA VAL A 23 -33.66 43.96 13.05
C VAL A 23 -34.65 44.21 14.19
N ALA A 24 -34.97 43.20 14.99
CA ALA A 24 -35.62 43.39 16.29
C ALA A 24 -35.25 42.25 17.25
N GLY A 25 -34.70 42.59 18.41
CA GLY A 25 -34.57 41.65 19.53
C GLY A 25 -33.19 41.52 20.17
N VAL A 26 -32.43 42.61 20.31
CA VAL A 26 -31.36 42.66 21.34
C VAL A 26 -32.04 42.89 22.69
N ALA A 27 -32.36 41.81 23.38
CA ALA A 27 -32.70 41.85 24.80
C ALA A 27 -31.45 41.52 25.61
N TRP A 28 -30.98 42.52 26.35
CA TRP A 28 -29.79 42.49 27.16
C TRP A 28 -29.96 41.47 28.29
N SER A 29 -29.18 40.39 28.25
CA SER A 29 -28.97 39.52 29.40
C SER A 29 -27.64 39.92 30.02
N VAL A 30 -27.69 40.67 31.11
CA VAL A 30 -26.50 41.01 31.92
C VAL A 30 -25.94 39.70 32.48
N PRO A 31 -24.68 39.33 32.25
CA PRO A 31 -24.07 38.26 33.02
C PRO A 31 -23.85 38.74 34.45
N VAL A 32 -24.55 38.11 35.40
CA VAL A 32 -24.25 38.21 36.83
C VAL A 32 -22.88 37.59 37.05
N ILE A 33 -21.90 38.40 37.47
CA ILE A 33 -20.59 37.91 37.87
C ILE A 33 -20.76 37.28 39.27
N LEU A 34 -20.86 35.95 39.34
CA LEU A 34 -20.68 35.21 40.57
C LEU A 34 -19.20 35.22 40.95
N THR A 35 -18.84 35.94 42.00
CA THR A 35 -17.55 35.82 42.67
C THR A 35 -17.58 34.62 43.62
N THR A 36 -17.18 33.46 43.14
CA THR A 36 -16.91 32.31 44.02
C THR A 36 -15.56 32.50 44.69
N VAL A 37 -15.57 32.67 46.01
CA VAL A 37 -14.37 32.66 46.86
C VAL A 37 -13.73 31.27 46.74
N ALA A 38 -12.51 31.21 46.21
CA ALA A 38 -11.74 29.98 46.15
C ALA A 38 -11.33 29.57 47.58
N ALA A 39 -11.92 28.48 48.08
CA ALA A 39 -11.33 27.71 49.17
C ALA A 39 -10.01 27.11 48.67
N PRO A 40 -8.95 27.03 49.50
CA PRO A 40 -7.71 26.38 49.09
C PRO A 40 -7.99 24.93 48.65
N PRO A 41 -7.48 24.48 47.49
CA PRO A 41 -7.71 23.12 47.03
C PRO A 41 -7.14 22.15 48.06
N ALA A 42 -8.00 21.29 48.60
CA ALA A 42 -7.57 20.09 49.28
C ALA A 42 -6.63 19.33 48.32
N SER A 43 -5.44 18.98 48.83
CA SER A 43 -4.44 18.19 48.12
C SER A 43 -5.10 16.89 47.61
N ALA A 44 -5.48 16.88 46.33
CA ALA A 44 -5.91 15.66 45.68
C ALA A 44 -4.65 14.81 45.48
N SER A 45 -4.66 13.63 46.10
CA SER A 45 -3.69 12.56 45.87
C SER A 45 -3.39 12.44 44.37
N PRO A 46 -2.13 12.21 43.95
CA PRO A 46 -1.82 11.94 42.55
C PRO A 46 -2.63 10.72 42.10
N GLY A 47 -3.66 10.95 41.27
CA GLY A 47 -4.37 9.87 40.61
C GLY A 47 -3.38 9.02 39.82
N PRO A 48 -3.63 7.71 39.65
CA PRO A 48 -2.73 6.85 38.90
C PRO A 48 -2.49 7.47 37.52
N THR A 49 -1.22 7.75 37.21
CA THR A 49 -0.81 8.24 35.90
C THR A 49 -1.37 7.27 34.85
N PRO A 50 -2.12 7.74 33.84
CA PRO A 50 -2.61 6.86 32.79
C PRO A 50 -1.39 6.20 32.17
N THR A 51 -1.34 4.86 32.25
CA THR A 51 -0.30 4.09 31.60
C THR A 51 -0.38 4.40 30.11
N PRO A 52 0.72 4.83 29.46
CA PRO A 52 0.68 5.10 28.04
C PRO A 52 0.26 3.82 27.31
N THR A 53 -0.84 3.89 26.58
CA THR A 53 -1.24 2.81 25.68
C THR A 53 -0.11 2.60 24.68
N PRO A 54 0.44 1.37 24.54
CA PRO A 54 1.51 1.13 23.59
C PRO A 54 1.03 1.47 22.18
N THR A 55 1.73 2.40 21.52
CA THR A 55 1.51 2.71 20.11
C THR A 55 1.83 1.48 19.29
N ALA A 56 0.85 0.94 18.57
CA ALA A 56 1.06 -0.19 17.68
C ALA A 56 2.14 0.15 16.64
N THR A 57 3.16 -0.69 16.53
CA THR A 57 4.19 -0.52 15.49
C THR A 57 3.58 -0.93 14.14
N PRO A 58 3.62 -0.08 13.11
CA PRO A 58 3.04 -0.41 11.81
C PRO A 58 3.80 -1.56 11.13
N ALA A 59 3.08 -2.35 10.33
CA ALA A 59 3.66 -3.36 9.45
C ALA A 59 4.67 -2.71 8.50
N SER A 60 5.82 -3.35 8.32
CA SER A 60 6.92 -2.85 7.47
C SER A 60 7.53 -3.96 6.63
N GLY A 61 8.20 -3.57 5.55
CA GLY A 61 8.87 -4.48 4.63
C GLY A 61 10.22 -3.95 4.21
N SER A 62 11.17 -4.84 3.97
CA SER A 62 12.51 -4.47 3.49
C SER A 62 13.06 -5.54 2.56
N PHE A 63 13.74 -5.09 1.48
CA PHE A 63 14.55 -5.98 0.67
C PHE A 63 15.96 -6.10 1.24
N THR A 64 16.46 -7.33 1.23
CA THR A 64 17.89 -7.62 1.31
C THR A 64 18.35 -8.01 -0.09
N SER A 65 19.23 -7.21 -0.69
CA SER A 65 19.85 -7.53 -1.98
C SER A 65 20.99 -8.53 -1.76
N GLY A 66 21.17 -9.43 -2.73
CA GLY A 66 22.28 -10.37 -2.76
C GLY A 66 22.83 -10.48 -4.18
N THR A 67 24.12 -10.79 -4.28
CA THR A 67 24.74 -11.16 -5.54
C THR A 67 24.54 -12.66 -5.75
N GLN A 68 23.76 -13.04 -6.76
CA GLN A 68 23.51 -14.44 -7.11
C GLN A 68 24.29 -14.78 -8.39
N ASN A 69 25.09 -15.86 -8.35
CA ASN A 69 25.66 -16.45 -9.57
C ASN A 69 24.54 -17.15 -10.34
N MET A 70 24.43 -16.89 -11.65
CA MET A 70 23.25 -17.32 -12.40
C MET A 70 23.60 -18.22 -13.57
N THR A 71 23.06 -19.44 -13.54
CA THR A 71 23.02 -20.35 -14.69
C THR A 71 21.68 -20.12 -15.40
N SER A 72 21.70 -19.61 -16.63
CA SER A 72 20.47 -19.41 -17.40
C SER A 72 19.90 -20.75 -17.87
N THR A 73 18.64 -21.04 -17.56
CA THR A 73 17.95 -22.26 -18.04
C THR A 73 17.44 -22.16 -19.47
N VAL A 74 17.67 -21.03 -20.17
CA VAL A 74 17.41 -20.92 -21.60
C VAL A 74 18.61 -21.53 -22.33
N SER A 75 18.49 -22.81 -22.69
CA SER A 75 19.56 -23.64 -23.26
C SER A 75 20.38 -22.93 -24.36
N ALA A 76 21.61 -22.53 -24.00
CA ALA A 76 22.90 -22.87 -24.63
C ALA A 76 23.95 -21.76 -24.39
N SER A 77 24.74 -21.97 -23.34
CA SER A 77 26.05 -21.37 -23.03
C SER A 77 26.07 -19.91 -22.53
N HIS A 78 27.07 -19.66 -21.66
CA HIS A 78 27.56 -18.43 -21.01
C HIS A 78 27.07 -18.24 -19.56
N ASP A 79 27.73 -18.92 -18.62
CA ASP A 79 27.67 -18.63 -17.18
C ASP A 79 27.92 -17.14 -16.94
N ARG A 80 26.97 -16.45 -16.31
CA ARG A 80 27.13 -15.05 -15.91
C ARG A 80 27.51 -15.00 -14.43
N ILE A 81 28.64 -14.37 -14.16
CA ILE A 81 29.09 -14.10 -12.79
C ILE A 81 28.22 -12.96 -12.24
N GLY A 82 27.48 -13.25 -11.16
CA GLY A 82 26.79 -12.30 -10.27
C GLY A 82 25.83 -11.28 -10.89
N MET A 83 24.52 -11.48 -10.76
CA MET A 83 23.56 -10.36 -10.75
C MET A 83 23.26 -9.95 -9.31
N ALA A 84 23.24 -8.64 -9.04
CA ALA A 84 22.59 -8.13 -7.84
C ALA A 84 21.08 -8.18 -8.05
N VAL A 85 20.40 -9.02 -7.27
CA VAL A 85 18.93 -9.14 -7.25
C VAL A 85 18.45 -8.98 -5.82
N PRO A 86 17.18 -8.58 -5.60
CA PRO A 86 16.56 -8.79 -4.31
C PRO A 86 16.58 -10.29 -4.01
N ALA A 87 17.28 -10.70 -2.96
CA ALA A 87 17.35 -12.10 -2.56
C ALA A 87 16.21 -12.44 -1.58
N LEU A 88 15.83 -11.47 -0.76
CA LEU A 88 14.83 -11.65 0.28
C LEU A 88 14.00 -10.38 0.47
N LEU A 89 12.67 -10.52 0.43
CA LEU A 89 11.74 -9.52 0.96
C LEU A 89 11.23 -10.00 2.32
N SER A 90 11.62 -9.30 3.37
CA SER A 90 11.16 -9.59 4.73
C SER A 90 10.09 -8.61 5.15
N LEU A 91 8.94 -9.14 5.52
CA LEU A 91 7.84 -8.40 6.14
C LEU A 91 7.90 -8.59 7.65
N LYS A 92 7.73 -7.52 8.42
CA LYS A 92 7.81 -7.49 9.87
C LYS A 92 6.64 -6.71 10.48
N ASN A 93 6.48 -6.84 11.79
CA ASN A 93 5.42 -6.20 12.57
C ASN A 93 4.02 -6.56 12.06
N LEU A 94 3.81 -7.79 11.60
CA LEU A 94 2.53 -8.28 11.09
C LEU A 94 1.53 -8.64 12.22
N ASN A 95 1.65 -7.99 13.38
CA ASN A 95 0.79 -8.25 14.53
C ASN A 95 -0.66 -7.87 14.19
N GLY A 96 -1.60 -8.79 14.40
CA GLY A 96 -3.01 -8.60 14.07
C GLY A 96 -3.34 -8.75 12.58
N VAL A 97 -2.35 -9.05 11.74
CA VAL A 97 -2.61 -9.51 10.37
C VAL A 97 -3.16 -10.93 10.43
N THR A 98 -4.27 -11.18 9.74
CA THR A 98 -4.93 -12.48 9.71
C THR A 98 -5.19 -12.90 8.28
N GLY A 99 -4.77 -14.12 7.93
CA GLY A 99 -5.04 -14.70 6.62
C GLY A 99 -3.99 -14.35 5.57
N ASP A 100 -4.45 -13.99 4.37
CA ASP A 100 -3.59 -13.88 3.21
C ASP A 100 -2.89 -12.52 3.12
N VAL A 101 -1.58 -12.59 2.85
CA VAL A 101 -0.74 -11.48 2.44
C VAL A 101 -0.50 -11.61 0.93
N THR A 102 -0.86 -10.56 0.21
CA THR A 102 -0.64 -10.45 -1.23
C THR A 102 0.51 -9.48 -1.49
N VAL A 103 1.50 -9.94 -2.26
CA VAL A 103 2.65 -9.14 -2.67
C VAL A 103 2.66 -9.08 -4.19
N VAL A 104 2.45 -7.89 -4.73
CA VAL A 104 2.67 -7.61 -6.16
C VAL A 104 4.07 -7.03 -6.30
N VAL A 105 4.90 -7.67 -7.11
CA VAL A 105 6.25 -7.22 -7.45
C VAL A 105 6.24 -6.73 -8.89
N THR A 106 6.69 -5.49 -9.09
CA THR A 106 6.82 -4.88 -10.41
C THR A 106 8.29 -4.56 -10.67
N ILE A 107 8.82 -5.08 -11.77
CA ILE A 107 10.17 -4.86 -12.28
C ILE A 107 10.10 -3.84 -13.40
N THR A 108 10.37 -2.59 -13.10
CA THR A 108 10.34 -1.50 -14.08
C THR A 108 11.67 -1.46 -14.85
N PRO A 109 11.65 -1.60 -16.19
CA PRO A 109 12.84 -1.45 -17.01
C PRO A 109 13.35 -0.01 -17.03
N PRO A 110 14.67 0.20 -17.23
CA PRO A 110 15.22 1.54 -17.34
C PRO A 110 14.73 2.28 -18.59
N LEU A 111 14.43 1.56 -19.67
CA LEU A 111 13.88 2.09 -20.91
C LEU A 111 12.75 1.17 -21.41
N SER A 112 11.79 1.71 -22.16
CA SER A 112 10.70 0.92 -22.74
C SER A 112 11.16 -0.14 -23.74
N THR A 113 12.36 0.01 -24.30
CA THR A 113 13.01 -0.93 -25.21
C THR A 113 13.89 -1.97 -24.51
N SER A 114 14.08 -1.85 -23.19
CA SER A 114 14.86 -2.82 -22.42
C SER A 114 14.13 -4.16 -22.32
N PRO A 115 14.85 -5.28 -22.22
CA PRO A 115 14.22 -6.58 -22.15
C PRO A 115 13.40 -6.77 -20.88
N ALA A 116 12.35 -7.58 -20.98
CA ALA A 116 11.59 -7.99 -19.82
C ALA A 116 12.42 -8.98 -18.98
N ILE A 117 12.32 -8.87 -17.66
CA ILE A 117 12.97 -9.76 -16.70
C ILE A 117 11.90 -10.25 -15.73
N SER A 118 12.01 -11.50 -15.29
CA SER A 118 11.21 -12.08 -14.22
C SER A 118 12.06 -12.99 -13.35
N PHE A 119 11.66 -13.16 -12.10
CA PHE A 119 12.20 -14.21 -11.22
C PHE A 119 11.73 -15.58 -11.70
N SER A 120 12.55 -16.62 -11.54
CA SER A 120 12.13 -17.99 -11.92
C SER A 120 11.31 -18.66 -10.83
N THR A 121 11.67 -18.40 -9.57
CA THR A 121 11.07 -19.01 -8.39
C THR A 121 10.96 -18.00 -7.27
N VAL A 122 9.85 -18.08 -6.53
CA VAL A 122 9.69 -17.36 -5.28
C VAL A 122 9.28 -18.36 -4.22
N THR A 123 10.00 -18.42 -3.10
CA THR A 123 9.65 -19.32 -1.99
C THR A 123 9.18 -18.52 -0.79
N VAL A 124 8.10 -18.98 -0.16
CA VAL A 124 7.58 -18.41 1.09
C VAL A 124 7.50 -19.52 2.12
N GLY A 125 8.35 -19.45 3.14
CA GLY A 125 8.57 -20.58 4.06
C GLY A 125 9.00 -21.83 3.28
N THR A 126 8.19 -22.88 3.32
CA THR A 126 8.43 -24.15 2.60
C THR A 126 7.71 -24.23 1.25
N THR A 127 6.91 -23.22 0.88
CA THR A 127 6.11 -23.25 -0.36
C THR A 127 6.86 -22.58 -1.49
N ALA A 128 7.06 -23.31 -2.60
CA ALA A 128 7.58 -22.75 -3.83
C ALA A 128 6.44 -22.26 -4.74
N LEU A 129 6.47 -20.98 -5.09
CA LEU A 129 5.61 -20.33 -6.06
C LEU A 129 6.36 -20.27 -7.39
N SER A 130 5.87 -21.00 -8.38
CA SER A 130 6.40 -20.94 -9.74
C SER A 130 5.96 -19.65 -10.41
N VAL A 131 6.91 -18.90 -10.96
CA VAL A 131 6.60 -17.71 -11.77
C VAL A 131 6.54 -18.14 -13.22
N SER A 132 5.41 -17.89 -13.89
CA SER A 132 5.33 -18.10 -15.35
C SER A 132 6.28 -17.13 -16.08
N ARG A 133 6.71 -17.52 -17.28
CA ARG A 133 7.67 -16.78 -18.13
C ARG A 133 7.35 -15.28 -18.19
N PRO A 134 8.34 -14.38 -18.37
CA PRO A 134 8.11 -12.94 -18.44
C PRO A 134 7.28 -12.62 -19.68
N GLN A 135 5.97 -12.48 -19.51
CA GLN A 135 5.11 -11.75 -20.45
C GLN A 135 4.76 -10.36 -19.93
N SER A 136 5.04 -10.12 -18.65
CA SER A 136 4.80 -8.87 -17.96
C SER A 136 5.97 -8.56 -17.04
N ASN A 137 6.23 -7.27 -16.88
CA ASN A 137 7.14 -6.69 -15.90
C ASN A 137 6.54 -6.72 -14.47
N ALA A 138 5.42 -7.41 -14.25
CA ALA A 138 4.81 -7.56 -12.94
C ALA A 138 4.45 -9.03 -12.66
N ALA A 139 4.69 -9.45 -11.42
CA ALA A 139 4.30 -10.75 -10.89
C ALA A 139 3.56 -10.54 -9.57
N GLN A 140 2.51 -11.33 -9.34
CA GLN A 140 1.77 -11.32 -8.09
C GLN A 140 2.00 -12.63 -7.35
N PHE A 141 2.31 -12.51 -6.07
CA PHE A 141 2.51 -13.61 -5.14
C PHE A 141 1.49 -13.48 -4.03
N LYS A 142 0.98 -14.62 -3.58
CA LYS A 142 0.03 -14.69 -2.48
C LYS A 142 0.53 -15.75 -1.51
N ALA A 143 0.56 -15.41 -0.23
CA ALA A 143 0.94 -16.33 0.83
C ALA A 143 0.08 -16.10 2.06
N THR A 144 -0.26 -17.18 2.76
CA THR A 144 -1.01 -17.11 4.01
C THR A 144 -0.03 -16.93 5.17
N LEU A 145 -0.26 -15.93 6.01
CA LEU A 145 0.54 -15.73 7.21
C LEU A 145 0.19 -16.83 8.23
N PRO A 146 1.16 -17.62 8.71
CA PRO A 146 0.90 -18.62 9.74
C PRO A 146 0.34 -17.96 11.02
N ALA A 147 -0.56 -18.66 11.72
CA ALA A 147 -1.15 -18.14 12.95
C ALA A 147 -0.05 -17.82 14.00
N GLY A 148 -0.09 -16.61 14.55
CA GLY A 148 0.89 -16.13 15.52
C GLY A 148 2.23 -15.67 14.93
N ALA A 149 2.44 -15.77 13.60
CA ALA A 149 3.64 -15.25 12.96
C ALA A 149 3.60 -13.71 12.90
N THR A 150 4.74 -13.09 13.21
CA THR A 150 4.92 -11.63 13.13
C THR A 150 5.78 -11.21 11.94
N THR A 151 6.31 -12.20 11.22
CA THR A 151 7.20 -12.05 10.08
C THR A 151 6.80 -12.97 8.93
N LEU A 152 7.08 -12.53 7.69
CA LEU A 152 6.87 -13.31 6.49
C LEU A 152 7.96 -12.99 5.46
N ASP A 153 8.65 -14.01 4.99
CA ASP A 153 9.79 -13.85 4.09
C ASP A 153 9.49 -14.43 2.71
N PHE A 154 9.71 -13.63 1.66
CA PHE A 154 9.68 -14.06 0.27
C PHE A 154 11.12 -14.11 -0.24
N ALA A 155 11.63 -15.30 -0.49
CA ALA A 155 12.95 -15.45 -1.11
C ALA A 155 12.79 -15.57 -2.63
N PHE A 156 13.49 -14.72 -3.36
CA PHE A 156 13.47 -14.70 -4.82
C PHE A 156 14.71 -15.40 -5.35
N SER A 157 14.53 -16.34 -6.27
CA SER A 157 15.63 -17.10 -6.86
C SER A 157 15.41 -17.40 -8.33
N GLY A 158 16.53 -17.49 -9.05
CA GLY A 158 16.56 -17.63 -10.49
C GLY A 158 15.95 -16.43 -11.22
N TYR A 159 16.20 -16.35 -12.52
CA TYR A 159 15.62 -15.33 -13.38
C TYR A 159 15.49 -15.83 -14.81
N SER A 160 14.62 -15.16 -15.54
CA SER A 160 14.50 -15.28 -16.99
C SER A 160 14.39 -13.89 -17.59
N TYR A 161 14.96 -13.69 -18.77
CA TYR A 161 14.87 -12.43 -19.50
C TYR A 161 14.65 -12.70 -20.99
N THR A 162 13.99 -11.78 -21.69
CA THR A 162 13.63 -11.92 -23.11
C THR A 162 14.62 -11.25 -24.07
N GLY A 163 15.72 -10.71 -23.52
CA GLY A 163 16.68 -9.86 -24.22
C GLY A 163 17.81 -10.58 -24.95
N ARG A 164 18.65 -9.77 -25.60
CA ARG A 164 19.90 -10.21 -26.23
C ARG A 164 21.00 -10.30 -25.18
N LYS A 165 22.05 -11.06 -25.50
CA LYS A 165 23.20 -11.24 -24.60
C LYS A 165 23.86 -9.93 -24.18
N GLN A 166 23.83 -8.92 -25.05
CA GLN A 166 24.45 -7.61 -24.86
C GLN A 166 23.60 -6.59 -24.08
N ASP A 167 22.37 -6.94 -23.68
CA ASP A 167 21.50 -6.01 -22.99
C ASP A 167 21.96 -5.78 -21.55
N THR A 168 21.98 -4.51 -21.13
CA THR A 168 22.40 -4.07 -19.80
C THR A 168 21.45 -3.05 -19.23
N GLY A 169 21.34 -3.00 -17.92
CA GLY A 169 20.60 -1.93 -17.28
C GLY A 169 20.33 -2.17 -15.80
N THR A 170 19.96 -1.09 -15.13
CA THR A 170 19.46 -1.13 -13.76
C THR A 170 17.95 -1.07 -13.81
N TYR A 171 17.31 -2.12 -13.31
CA TYR A 171 15.86 -2.25 -13.22
C TYR A 171 15.44 -1.91 -11.80
N THR A 172 14.31 -1.22 -11.66
CA THR A 172 13.75 -0.91 -10.36
C THR A 172 12.72 -1.96 -10.01
N VAL A 173 12.87 -2.58 -8.84
CA VAL A 173 11.87 -3.48 -8.27
C VAL A 173 11.05 -2.67 -7.28
N SER A 174 9.76 -2.52 -7.54
CA SER A 174 8.80 -1.97 -6.61
C SER A 174 7.84 -3.05 -6.14
N THR A 175 7.31 -2.88 -4.94
CA THR A 175 6.30 -3.79 -4.40
C THR A 175 5.04 -3.04 -4.03
N VAL A 176 3.92 -3.76 -4.06
CA VAL A 176 2.68 -3.37 -3.41
C VAL A 176 2.27 -4.53 -2.54
N ILE A 177 2.15 -4.29 -1.23
CA ILE A 177 1.83 -5.31 -0.25
C ILE A 177 0.47 -4.99 0.33
N THR A 178 -0.44 -5.95 0.24
CA THR A 178 -1.80 -5.86 0.77
C THR A 178 -2.04 -7.02 1.72
N TYR A 179 -2.62 -6.74 2.88
CA TYR A 179 -2.91 -7.72 3.91
C TYR A 179 -4.24 -7.41 4.60
N VAL A 180 -4.84 -8.40 5.24
CA VAL A 180 -6.06 -8.20 6.04
C VAL A 180 -5.66 -8.05 7.51
N GLN A 181 -6.03 -6.92 8.10
CA GLN A 181 -5.85 -6.65 9.53
C GLN A 181 -7.21 -6.31 10.13
N ASN A 182 -7.61 -7.01 11.19
CA ASN A 182 -8.91 -6.84 11.84
C ASN A 182 -10.09 -6.88 10.85
N GLY A 183 -10.05 -7.79 9.87
CA GLY A 183 -11.07 -7.93 8.84
C GLY A 183 -11.06 -6.87 7.72
N THR A 184 -10.12 -5.93 7.75
CA THR A 184 -10.01 -4.85 6.74
C THR A 184 -8.78 -5.03 5.87
N SER A 185 -8.96 -4.94 4.54
CA SER A 185 -7.85 -4.94 3.59
C SER A 185 -7.05 -3.64 3.71
N THR A 186 -5.78 -3.76 4.05
CA THR A 186 -4.86 -2.65 4.29
C THR A 186 -3.64 -2.79 3.38
N GLN A 187 -3.17 -1.68 2.84
CA GLN A 187 -1.92 -1.62 2.08
C GLN A 187 -0.78 -1.19 3.00
N MET A 188 0.39 -1.81 2.85
CA MET A 188 1.60 -1.38 3.55
C MET A 188 2.00 0.03 3.11
N GLN A 189 2.13 0.95 4.08
CA GLN A 189 2.26 2.38 3.83
C GLN A 189 3.61 2.77 3.20
N SER A 190 4.67 2.00 3.45
CA SER A 190 5.97 2.14 2.81
C SER A 190 6.33 0.82 2.18
N ALA A 191 5.98 0.66 0.90
CA ALA A 191 6.32 -0.55 0.19
C ALA A 191 7.80 -0.54 -0.22
N PRO A 192 8.56 -1.60 0.07
CA PRO A 192 9.97 -1.63 -0.21
C PRO A 192 10.26 -1.60 -1.70
N THR A 193 11.35 -0.92 -2.05
CA THR A 193 11.92 -0.88 -3.40
C THR A 193 13.35 -1.39 -3.37
N SER A 194 13.80 -1.92 -4.50
CA SER A 194 15.17 -2.41 -4.70
C SER A 194 15.55 -2.30 -6.16
N THR A 195 16.75 -2.73 -6.54
CA THR A 195 17.21 -2.72 -7.92
C THR A 195 17.75 -4.07 -8.34
N ILE A 196 17.61 -4.39 -9.63
CA ILE A 196 18.26 -5.50 -10.29
C ILE A 196 19.25 -4.92 -11.29
N PHE A 197 20.50 -5.39 -11.25
CA PHE A 197 21.50 -4.99 -12.23
C PHE A 197 21.73 -6.12 -13.25
N LEU A 198 21.49 -5.83 -14.53
CA LEU A 198 21.94 -6.67 -15.63
C LEU A 198 23.35 -6.23 -16.08
N PRO A 199 24.39 -7.03 -15.78
CA PRO A 199 25.74 -6.73 -16.24
C PRO A 199 25.85 -6.94 -17.75
N LYS A 200 26.78 -6.20 -18.37
CA LYS A 200 27.18 -6.41 -19.75
C LYS A 200 27.80 -7.78 -19.90
N ALA A 201 27.36 -8.56 -20.89
CA ALA A 201 28.11 -9.74 -21.30
C ALA A 201 29.49 -9.27 -21.79
N GLY A 202 30.54 -9.75 -21.11
CA GLY A 202 31.93 -9.61 -21.56
C GLY A 202 32.21 -10.48 -22.78
#